data_AF-A0A831TWP7-F1
#
_entry.id   AF-A0A831TWP7-F1
#
_cell.length_a   1.000
_cell.length_b   1.000
_cell.length_c   1.000
_cell.angle_alpha   90.00
_cell.angle_beta   90.00
_cell.angle_gamma   90.00
#
_symmetry.space_group_name_H-M   'P 1'
#
loop_
_entity.id
_entity.type
_entity.pdbx_description
1 polymer ?
#
loop_
_entity_poly.entity_id
_entity_poly.type
_entity_poly.pdbx_seq_one_letter_code
_entity_poly.pdbx_strand_id
1 'polypeptide(L)'
;MAGDDYLSGGVFSHQAIRMTPRTVRPKRMAGAALLLVWAVALASCSMAPAQHEPRPVPPAPAKRYGCYPIARPGLAKFEPPRGCYLGAYVLQDHHVQLSMQPFHRLIGKQHAIFLRYVGYGKPFPHRWVEESKRVGAVPVI
;
A
#
# COMPACT_ATOMS: atom_id res chain seq x y z
N MET A 1 -18.11 -6.82 19.88
CA MET A 1 -16.65 -6.84 20.11
C MET A 1 -16.03 -7.74 19.05
N ALA A 2 -15.41 -7.15 18.03
CA ALA A 2 -14.61 -7.79 16.99
C ALA A 2 -13.60 -6.70 16.61
N GLY A 3 -12.33 -6.77 16.96
CA GLY A 3 -11.43 -7.91 16.83
C GLY A 3 -10.41 -7.45 15.79
N ASP A 4 -9.35 -6.81 16.28
CA ASP A 4 -8.27 -6.15 15.55
C ASP A 4 -7.38 -7.15 14.78
N ASP A 5 -7.97 -7.95 13.89
CA ASP A 5 -7.33 -9.08 13.19
C ASP A 5 -6.57 -8.66 11.93
N TYR A 6 -5.89 -7.52 11.95
CA TYR A 6 -4.99 -7.11 10.85
C TYR A 6 -3.51 -6.99 11.27
N LEU A 7 -3.16 -7.24 12.55
CA LEU A 7 -1.79 -6.99 13.06
C LEU A 7 -1.18 -8.09 13.95
N SER A 8 -1.64 -9.35 13.89
CA SER A 8 -0.86 -10.47 14.48
C SER A 8 0.21 -10.99 13.52
N GLY A 9 1.22 -10.16 13.27
CA GLY A 9 2.50 -10.55 12.68
C GLY A 9 3.55 -10.72 13.76
N GLY A 10 3.85 -11.97 14.11
CA GLY A 10 5.04 -12.48 14.80
C GLY A 10 5.84 -11.57 15.73
N VAL A 11 5.79 -11.87 17.03
CA VAL A 11 6.81 -11.46 18.00
C VAL A 11 8.16 -12.07 17.59
N PHE A 12 9.05 -11.25 17.03
CA PHE A 12 10.45 -11.67 16.81
C PHE A 12 11.16 -11.74 18.17
N SER A 13 11.32 -12.97 18.66
CA SER A 13 12.14 -13.30 19.83
C SER A 13 13.62 -13.11 19.49
N HIS A 14 14.28 -12.14 20.13
CA HIS A 14 15.74 -12.04 20.14
C HIS A 14 16.32 -13.12 21.07
N GLN A 15 16.45 -14.36 20.56
CA GLN A 15 17.40 -15.31 21.13
C GLN A 15 18.61 -15.42 20.20
N ALA A 16 19.74 -14.90 20.69
CA ALA A 16 21.04 -15.02 20.04
C ALA A 16 21.44 -16.51 19.98
N ILE A 17 21.42 -17.09 18.78
CA ILE A 17 21.90 -18.44 18.52
C ILE A 17 23.43 -18.42 18.60
N ARG A 18 23.97 -19.00 19.68
CA ARG A 18 25.41 -19.26 19.83
C ARG A 18 25.82 -20.31 18.79
N MET A 19 26.44 -19.87 17.70
CA MET A 19 26.96 -20.76 16.66
C MET A 19 28.28 -21.40 17.12
N THR A 20 28.30 -22.73 17.28
CA THR A 20 29.53 -23.52 17.27
C THR A 20 29.81 -23.99 15.83
N PRO A 21 31.06 -23.95 15.35
CA PRO A 21 31.37 -24.36 13.98
C PRO A 21 31.32 -25.88 13.87
N ARG A 22 30.28 -26.41 13.23
CA ARG A 22 30.25 -27.79 12.73
C ARG A 22 31.05 -27.86 11.44
N THR A 23 32.20 -28.53 11.47
CA THR A 23 32.98 -28.87 10.28
C THR A 23 32.25 -29.93 9.46
N VAL A 24 31.76 -29.55 8.28
CA VAL A 24 31.16 -30.49 7.32
C VAL A 24 32.24 -30.95 6.35
N ARG A 25 32.59 -32.24 6.38
CA ARG A 25 33.44 -32.86 5.34
C ARG A 25 32.62 -33.02 4.05
N PRO A 26 33.09 -32.55 2.88
CA PRO A 26 32.36 -32.74 1.64
C PRO A 26 32.53 -34.18 1.16
N LYS A 27 31.41 -34.89 0.99
CA LYS A 27 31.37 -36.14 0.23
C LYS A 27 31.45 -35.78 -1.27
N ARG A 28 32.47 -36.29 -1.95
CA ARG A 28 32.58 -36.24 -3.42
C ARG A 28 31.36 -36.96 -4.00
N MET A 29 30.45 -36.22 -4.63
CA MET A 29 29.36 -36.79 -5.43
C MET A 29 29.58 -36.46 -6.90
N ALA A 30 29.41 -37.48 -7.73
CA ALA A 30 29.75 -37.54 -9.14
C ALA A 30 29.06 -36.43 -9.95
N GLY A 31 29.85 -35.55 -10.57
CA GLY A 31 29.41 -34.36 -11.30
C GLY A 31 28.79 -34.60 -12.68
N ALA A 32 28.56 -35.85 -13.10
CA ALA A 32 28.10 -36.13 -14.47
C ALA A 32 26.58 -36.07 -14.64
N ALA A 33 25.79 -36.43 -13.62
CA ALA A 33 24.33 -36.51 -13.75
C ALA A 33 23.62 -35.14 -13.67
N LEU A 34 24.22 -34.16 -12.98
CA LEU A 34 23.61 -32.84 -12.77
C LEU A 34 23.71 -31.93 -14.02
N LEU A 35 24.73 -32.12 -14.85
CA LEU A 35 24.94 -31.35 -16.08
C LEU A 35 23.95 -31.74 -17.18
N LEU A 36 23.51 -32.99 -17.21
CA LEU A 36 22.60 -33.51 -18.22
C LEU A 36 21.16 -32.99 -18.03
N VAL A 37 20.74 -32.76 -16.77
CA VAL A 37 19.44 -32.14 -16.44
C VAL A 37 19.40 -30.66 -16.85
N TRP A 38 20.52 -29.93 -16.67
CA TRP A 38 20.62 -28.54 -17.12
C TRP A 38 20.63 -28.39 -18.65
N ALA A 39 21.30 -29.30 -19.36
CA ALA A 39 21.34 -29.27 -20.83
C ALA A 39 19.95 -29.47 -21.47
N VAL A 40 19.11 -30.35 -20.91
CA VAL A 40 17.74 -30.59 -21.40
C VAL A 40 16.80 -29.42 -21.08
N ALA A 41 16.98 -28.77 -19.93
CA ALA A 41 16.21 -27.59 -19.55
C ALA A 41 16.50 -26.37 -20.45
N LEU A 42 17.77 -26.18 -20.84
CA LEU A 42 18.17 -25.11 -21.76
C LEU A 42 17.69 -25.35 -23.21
N ALA A 43 17.65 -26.61 -23.66
CA ALA A 43 17.17 -26.96 -25.01
C ALA A 43 15.65 -26.81 -25.19
N SER A 44 14.87 -26.68 -24.11
CA SER A 44 13.41 -26.51 -24.15
C SER A 44 12.96 -25.05 -24.07
N CYS A 45 13.89 -24.11 -23.91
CA CYS A 45 13.61 -22.68 -24.03
C CYS A 45 13.44 -22.34 -25.52
N SER A 46 12.26 -22.65 -26.07
CA SER A 46 11.81 -22.06 -27.32
C SER A 46 11.75 -20.55 -27.12
N MET A 47 12.79 -19.85 -27.59
CA MET A 47 12.75 -18.41 -27.76
C MET A 47 11.81 -18.10 -28.94
N ALA A 48 10.51 -18.25 -28.71
CA ALA A 48 9.54 -17.57 -29.54
C ALA A 48 9.78 -16.07 -29.32
N PRO A 49 10.15 -15.28 -30.34
CA PRO A 49 10.22 -13.84 -30.17
C PRO A 49 8.81 -13.38 -29.80
N ALA A 50 8.67 -12.73 -28.65
CA ALA A 50 7.42 -12.08 -28.29
C ALA A 50 7.13 -11.02 -29.35
N GLN A 51 6.27 -11.35 -30.32
CA GLN A 51 5.74 -10.37 -31.24
C GLN A 51 4.87 -9.43 -30.42
N HIS A 52 5.44 -8.29 -30.03
CA HIS A 52 4.70 -7.20 -29.40
C HIS A 52 3.91 -6.51 -30.51
N GLU A 53 2.75 -7.07 -30.84
CA GLU A 53 1.80 -6.37 -31.71
C GLU A 53 1.36 -5.10 -30.96
N PRO A 54 1.59 -3.90 -31.53
CA PRO A 54 1.18 -2.67 -30.88
C PRO A 54 -0.34 -2.70 -30.73
N ARG A 55 -0.82 -2.71 -29.49
CA ARG A 55 -2.26 -2.69 -29.23
C ARG A 55 -2.88 -1.50 -29.97
N PRO A 56 -3.99 -1.71 -30.71
CA PRO A 56 -4.69 -0.61 -31.35
C PRO A 56 -5.05 0.43 -30.30
N VAL A 57 -4.65 1.69 -30.54
CA VAL A 57 -5.00 2.80 -29.66
C VAL A 57 -6.51 2.95 -29.72
N PRO A 58 -7.24 2.85 -28.60
CA PRO A 58 -8.67 3.05 -28.62
C PRO A 58 -8.97 4.46 -29.19
N PRO A 59 -10.04 4.62 -29.98
CA PRO A 59 -10.40 5.93 -30.50
C PRO A 59 -10.55 6.91 -29.33
N ALA A 60 -10.06 8.13 -29.52
CA ALA A 60 -10.20 9.17 -28.51
C ALA A 60 -11.68 9.25 -28.09
N PRO A 61 -11.98 9.26 -26.78
CA PRO A 61 -13.37 9.31 -26.34
C PRO A 61 -14.04 10.54 -26.93
N ALA A 62 -15.24 10.37 -27.48
CA ALA A 62 -16.04 11.47 -27.98
C ALA A 62 -16.11 12.57 -26.91
N LYS A 63 -15.91 13.84 -27.30
CA LYS A 63 -16.01 14.99 -26.38
C LYS A 63 -17.37 14.95 -25.71
N ARG A 64 -17.43 14.43 -24.48
CA ARG A 64 -18.61 14.49 -23.64
C ARG A 64 -18.69 15.92 -23.13
N TYR A 65 -19.60 16.70 -23.70
CA TYR A 65 -20.03 17.95 -23.07
C TYR A 65 -20.78 17.56 -21.80
N GLY A 66 -20.03 17.38 -20.71
CA GLY A 66 -20.61 17.15 -19.40
C GLY A 66 -21.49 18.34 -19.03
N CYS A 67 -22.67 18.07 -18.50
CA CYS A 67 -23.41 19.06 -17.73
C CYS A 67 -22.63 19.30 -16.43
N TYR A 68 -21.69 20.25 -16.46
CA TYR A 68 -21.06 20.74 -15.25
C TYR A 68 -22.05 21.69 -14.57
N PRO A 69 -22.21 21.61 -13.24
CA PRO A 69 -23.02 22.59 -12.53
C PRO A 69 -22.48 23.99 -12.86
N ILE A 70 -23.38 24.88 -13.30
CA ILE A 70 -23.06 26.30 -13.52
C ILE A 70 -22.38 26.79 -12.24
N ALA A 71 -21.13 27.24 -12.35
CA ALA A 71 -20.40 27.80 -11.23
C ALA A 71 -21.22 28.95 -10.64
N ARG A 72 -21.71 28.77 -9.41
CA ARG A 72 -22.42 29.84 -8.71
C ARG A 72 -21.37 30.83 -8.20
N PRO A 73 -21.61 32.15 -8.30
CA PRO A 73 -20.72 33.13 -7.68
C PRO A 73 -20.68 32.88 -6.15
N GLY A 74 -19.48 32.74 -5.60
CA GLY A 74 -19.25 32.48 -4.17
C GLY A 74 -18.43 31.21 -3.91
N LEU A 75 -18.05 31.00 -2.65
CA LEU A 75 -17.31 29.81 -2.22
C LEU A 75 -18.19 28.57 -2.21
N ALA A 76 -17.65 27.42 -2.60
CA ALA A 76 -18.32 26.14 -2.40
C ALA A 76 -18.44 25.80 -0.89
N LYS A 77 -19.33 24.85 -0.55
CA LYS A 77 -19.65 24.48 0.84
C LYS A 77 -18.43 24.17 1.72
N PHE A 78 -17.39 23.59 1.12
CA PHE A 78 -16.15 23.20 1.80
C PHE A 78 -14.95 23.89 1.16
N GLU A 79 -15.11 25.06 0.56
CA GLU A 79 -14.00 25.83 0.01
C GLU A 79 -13.54 26.85 1.05
N PRO A 80 -12.25 26.86 1.43
CA PRO A 80 -11.75 27.84 2.39
C PRO A 80 -11.68 29.22 1.73
N PRO A 81 -12.08 30.31 2.41
CA PRO A 81 -11.98 31.67 1.86
C PRO A 81 -10.54 32.09 1.50
N ARG A 82 -9.55 31.50 2.19
CA ARG A 82 -8.11 31.66 1.95
C ARG A 82 -7.36 30.39 2.35
N GLY A 83 -6.27 30.08 1.65
CA GLY A 83 -5.40 28.95 1.97
C GLY A 83 -5.93 27.60 1.43
N CYS A 84 -5.50 26.51 2.05
CA CYS A 84 -5.92 25.16 1.72
C CYS A 84 -6.05 24.30 2.97
N TYR A 85 -6.81 23.20 2.88
CA TYR A 85 -6.83 22.18 3.93
C TYR A 85 -5.60 21.28 3.82
N LEU A 86 -4.98 21.01 4.96
CA LEU A 86 -3.95 19.99 5.07
C LEU A 86 -4.60 18.64 5.37
N GLY A 87 -4.32 17.64 4.53
CA GLY A 87 -4.75 16.27 4.71
C GLY A 87 -3.57 15.33 4.89
N ALA A 88 -3.79 14.18 5.54
CA ALA A 88 -2.75 13.17 5.71
C ALA A 88 -3.28 11.74 5.57
N TYR A 89 -2.40 10.87 5.08
CA TYR A 89 -2.61 9.42 5.04
C TYR A 89 -1.60 8.76 5.99
N VAL A 90 -2.06 8.36 7.17
CA VAL A 90 -1.19 7.93 8.28
C VAL A 90 -1.12 6.41 8.47
N LEU A 91 -1.89 5.64 7.68
CA LEU A 91 -2.04 4.21 7.94
C LEU A 91 -0.78 3.39 7.61
N GLN A 92 0.08 3.91 6.73
CA GLN A 92 1.36 3.29 6.36
C GLN A 92 2.56 3.83 7.15
N ASP A 93 2.33 4.78 8.05
CA ASP A 93 3.41 5.39 8.83
C ASP A 93 3.65 4.58 10.12
N HIS A 94 4.79 3.89 10.14
CA HIS A 94 5.24 3.05 11.26
C HIS A 94 5.59 3.85 12.52
N HIS A 95 5.89 5.14 12.41
CA HIS A 95 6.26 5.98 13.55
C HIS A 95 5.05 6.45 14.35
N VAL A 96 3.88 6.55 13.71
CA VAL A 96 2.66 7.08 14.32
C VAL A 96 1.59 6.03 14.60
N GLN A 97 1.84 4.77 14.20
CA GLN A 97 1.01 3.60 14.51
C GLN A 97 -0.49 3.84 14.24
N LEU A 98 -0.80 4.37 13.04
CA LEU A 98 -2.16 4.67 12.57
C LEU A 98 -2.89 5.78 13.37
N SER A 99 -2.22 6.48 14.28
CA SER A 99 -2.84 7.45 15.18
C SER A 99 -2.59 8.89 14.74
N MET A 100 -3.67 9.68 14.64
CA MET A 100 -3.62 11.07 14.22
C MET A 100 -2.95 11.99 15.25
N GLN A 101 -3.07 11.67 16.54
CA GLN A 101 -2.56 12.55 17.60
C GLN A 101 -1.02 12.51 17.71
N PRO A 102 -0.35 11.34 17.68
CA PRO A 102 1.10 11.26 17.47
C PRO A 102 1.55 11.95 16.18
N PHE A 103 0.81 11.78 15.08
CA PHE A 103 1.13 12.44 13.81
C PHE A 103 1.10 13.96 13.92
N HIS A 104 0.06 14.55 14.53
CA HIS A 104 0.00 15.99 14.78
C HIS A 104 1.18 16.49 15.62
N ARG A 105 1.58 15.74 16.65
CA ARG A 105 2.75 16.10 17.47
C ARG A 105 4.05 16.04 16.68
N LEU A 106 4.22 15.03 15.83
CA LEU A 106 5.41 14.85 15.01
C LEU A 106 5.57 15.97 13.97
N ILE A 107 4.49 16.33 13.27
CA ILE A 107 4.53 17.37 12.23
C ILE A 107 4.47 18.79 12.82
N GLY A 108 3.99 18.93 14.06
CA GLY A 108 3.80 20.24 14.70
C GLY A 108 2.67 21.06 14.08
N LYS A 109 1.79 20.43 13.28
CA LYS A 109 0.62 21.06 12.64
C LYS A 109 -0.60 20.16 12.73
N GLN A 110 -1.76 20.77 12.92
CA GLN A 110 -3.05 20.06 12.82
C GLN A 110 -3.44 19.89 11.35
N HIS A 111 -3.93 18.71 11.02
CA HIS A 111 -4.46 18.36 9.71
C HIS A 111 -5.98 18.31 9.79
N ALA A 112 -6.63 18.93 8.81
CA ALA A 112 -8.09 19.01 8.73
C ALA A 112 -8.71 17.73 8.19
N ILE A 113 -7.93 16.90 7.46
CA ILE A 113 -8.44 15.73 6.75
C ILE A 113 -7.54 14.52 7.05
N PHE A 114 -8.13 13.38 7.35
CA PHE A 114 -7.44 12.09 7.32
C PHE A 114 -8.13 11.15 6.34
N LEU A 115 -7.34 10.45 5.52
CA LEU A 115 -7.82 9.51 4.51
C LEU A 115 -7.59 8.07 4.97
N ARG A 116 -8.56 7.19 4.72
CA ARG A 116 -8.44 5.74 4.89
C ARG A 116 -9.15 5.01 3.76
N TYR A 117 -8.43 4.18 3.02
CA TYR A 117 -9.07 3.26 2.08
C TYR A 117 -9.76 2.11 2.82
N VAL A 118 -11.03 1.86 2.49
CA VAL A 118 -11.78 0.70 2.95
C VAL A 118 -12.20 -0.14 1.74
N GLY A 119 -11.88 -1.43 1.77
CA GLY A 119 -12.27 -2.35 0.71
C GLY A 119 -13.78 -2.56 0.66
N TYR A 120 -14.32 -2.82 -0.54
CA TYR A 120 -15.74 -3.16 -0.70
C TYR A 120 -16.14 -4.40 0.13
N GLY A 121 -17.36 -4.36 0.68
CA GLY A 121 -17.89 -5.43 1.53
C GLY A 121 -17.27 -5.50 2.93
N LYS A 122 -16.38 -4.57 3.29
CA LYS A 122 -15.83 -4.48 4.65
C LYS A 122 -16.73 -3.61 5.54
N PRO A 123 -16.75 -3.87 6.86
CA PRO A 123 -17.51 -3.05 7.79
C PRO A 123 -16.99 -1.61 7.82
N PHE A 124 -17.90 -0.67 8.10
CA PHE A 124 -17.55 0.74 8.26
C PHE A 124 -16.58 0.93 9.44
N PRO A 125 -15.49 1.71 9.28
CA PRO A 125 -14.43 1.81 10.28
C PRO A 125 -14.78 2.79 11.40
N HIS A 126 -15.83 2.51 12.17
CA HIS A 126 -16.37 3.40 13.21
C HIS A 126 -15.31 3.96 14.18
N ARG A 127 -14.45 3.10 14.72
CA ARG A 127 -13.42 3.51 15.69
C ARG A 127 -12.49 4.57 15.13
N TRP A 128 -12.02 4.38 13.90
CA TRP A 128 -11.09 5.29 13.23
C TRP A 128 -11.74 6.62 12.87
N VAL A 129 -13.02 6.59 12.48
CA VAL A 129 -13.83 7.80 12.25
C VAL A 129 -13.98 8.62 13.53
N GLU A 130 -14.27 7.97 14.65
CA GLU A 130 -14.37 8.65 15.95
C GLU A 130 -13.01 9.20 16.44
N GLU A 131 -11.91 8.48 16.19
CA GLU A 131 -10.55 8.98 16.49
C GLU A 131 -10.20 10.22 15.64
N SER A 132 -10.56 10.23 14.36
CA SER A 132 -10.37 11.39 13.47
C SER A 132 -11.17 12.60 13.94
N LYS A 133 -12.44 12.40 14.30
CA LYS A 133 -13.30 13.46 14.83
C LYS A 133 -12.78 14.01 16.16
N ARG A 134 -12.23 13.16 17.02
CA ARG A 134 -11.67 13.57 18.33
C ARG A 134 -10.51 14.55 18.18
N VAL A 135 -9.72 14.45 17.10
CA VAL A 135 -8.64 15.40 16.80
C VAL A 135 -9.08 16.59 15.96
N GLY A 136 -10.39 16.78 15.76
CA GLY A 136 -10.95 17.91 14.99
C GLY A 136 -10.85 17.76 13.47
N ALA A 137 -10.57 16.56 12.97
CA ALA A 137 -10.41 16.32 11.54
C ALA A 137 -11.66 15.67 10.90
N VAL A 138 -11.81 15.87 9.59
CA VAL A 138 -12.82 15.23 8.76
C VAL A 138 -12.27 13.91 8.21
N PRO A 139 -12.93 12.76 8.50
CA PRO A 139 -12.54 11.48 7.94
C PRO A 139 -13.00 11.35 6.47
N VAL A 140 -12.10 10.89 5.60
CA VAL A 140 -12.37 10.54 4.19
C VAL A 140 -12.10 9.04 4.02
N ILE A 141 -13.04 8.33 3.38
CA ILE A 141 -13.10 6.87 3.32
C ILE A 141 -13.33 6.39 1.89
#